data_AF-A0A0R0DGF5-F1
#
_entry.id   AF-A0A0R0DGF5-F1
#
_cell.length_a   1.000
_cell.length_b   1.000
_cell.length_c   1.000
_cell.angle_alpha   90.00
_cell.angle_beta   90.00
_cell.angle_gamma   90.00
#
_symmetry.space_group_name_H-M   'P 1'
#
loop_
_entity.id
_entity.type
_entity.pdbx_description
1 polymer ?
#
loop_
_entity_poly.entity_id
_entity_poly.type
_entity_poly.pdbx_seq_one_letter_code
_entity_poly.pdbx_strand_id
1 'polypeptide(L)'
;MYSRTIIRLAAPLVLTLLLPLAFALEWPAALRWAILTTMTLSWLGHAWWSTRAPAGRSPEQARILREQDQLLTELRNFVSNEIDGSRSEVERARDLIRQAVSGLGGSFEAMNRKSRQQSQALARIVDRTGEDGSAGLDVARFAQHASHQMEQLVEALEQVSGQSSNTVQHIDQMAQHLDGIFALLEDVKSIADQTNLLALNAAIEAARAGEAGRGFAVVADEVRNLSERSTTFNEQIRKLAHSSKDAIAKVRETVTHMASRDMDRSREARMEAASMVDNVAQINASLGDGMREVSECARSIDGSVAEAVRALQFEDIATQALGGVHVHLDRLTSINREALALQELLHRHDGAADEEMVTALARTGNRLRDLRSEWERPPHKPVTQQSMGAGTVELF
;
A
#
# COMPACT_ATOMS: atom_id res chain seq x y z
N MET A 1 83.51 4.77 21.06
CA MET A 1 83.71 5.87 22.04
C MET A 1 84.54 5.41 23.25
N TYR A 2 84.34 4.20 23.78
CA TYR A 2 85.09 3.65 24.93
C TYR A 2 86.62 3.51 24.76
N SER A 3 87.12 3.25 23.54
CA SER A 3 88.57 3.09 23.33
C SER A 3 89.37 4.38 23.59
N ARG A 4 88.80 5.56 23.34
CA ARG A 4 89.48 6.85 23.53
C ARG A 4 89.55 7.29 25.00
N THR A 5 88.59 6.91 25.83
CA THR A 5 88.59 7.23 27.27
C THR A 5 89.56 6.33 28.04
N ILE A 6 89.63 5.05 27.69
CA ILE A 6 90.56 4.09 28.29
C ILE A 6 92.02 4.47 28.02
N ILE A 7 92.37 4.86 26.78
CA ILE A 7 93.74 5.29 26.44
C ILE A 7 94.16 6.54 27.24
N ARG A 8 93.21 7.43 27.56
CA ARG A 8 93.48 8.68 28.28
C ARG A 8 93.55 8.52 29.79
N LEU A 9 92.96 7.44 30.33
CA LEU A 9 93.11 7.01 31.73
C LEU A 9 94.45 6.32 31.99
N ALA A 10 95.08 5.75 30.96
CA ALA A 10 96.34 5.02 31.10
C ALA A 10 97.48 5.90 31.62
N ALA A 11 97.60 7.15 31.14
CA ALA A 11 98.67 8.07 31.56
C ALA A 11 98.66 8.42 33.07
N PRO A 12 97.54 8.88 33.67
CA PRO A 12 97.50 9.15 35.12
C PRO A 12 97.61 7.86 35.96
N LEU A 13 97.11 6.71 35.48
CA LEU A 13 97.26 5.42 36.17
C LEU A 13 98.70 4.90 36.19
N VAL A 14 99.44 5.05 35.09
CA VAL A 14 100.85 4.66 35.04
C VAL A 14 101.70 5.56 35.93
N LEU A 15 101.43 6.88 35.95
CA LEU A 15 102.13 7.83 36.81
C LEU A 15 101.84 7.61 38.31
N THR A 16 100.62 7.23 38.68
CA THR A 16 100.27 6.88 40.06
C THR A 16 100.96 5.61 40.55
N LEU A 17 101.18 4.62 39.66
CA LEU A 17 101.95 3.41 39.94
C LEU A 17 103.48 3.65 39.99
N LEU A 18 103.99 4.59 39.19
CA LEU A 18 105.41 4.96 39.15
C LEU A 18 105.88 5.70 40.42
N LEU A 19 105.01 6.50 41.05
CA LEU A 19 105.34 7.28 42.24
C LEU A 19 105.82 6.41 43.43
N PRO A 20 105.13 5.35 43.88
CA PRO A 20 105.61 4.50 44.97
C PRO A 20 106.88 3.72 44.60
N LEU A 21 107.06 3.35 43.33
CA LEU A 21 108.29 2.69 42.86
C LEU A 21 109.50 3.63 42.95
N ALA A 22 109.31 4.92 42.63
CA ALA A 22 110.35 5.94 42.78
C ALA A 22 110.75 6.19 44.26
N PHE A 23 109.83 5.96 45.20
CA PHE A 23 110.14 5.97 46.64
C PHE A 23 110.89 4.70 47.08
N ALA A 24 110.50 3.52 46.59
CA ALA A 24 111.12 2.25 46.94
C ALA A 24 112.56 2.07 46.41
N LEU A 25 112.88 2.66 45.25
CA LEU A 25 114.20 2.56 44.60
C LEU A 25 115.13 3.76 44.90
N GLU A 26 114.79 4.57 45.91
CA GLU A 26 115.56 5.73 46.37
C GLU A 26 115.93 6.77 45.28
N TRP A 27 115.04 7.03 44.30
CA TRP A 27 115.34 7.97 43.22
C TRP A 27 115.61 9.41 43.73
N PRO A 28 116.39 10.23 43.00
CA PRO A 28 116.69 11.61 43.39
C PRO A 28 115.41 12.44 43.64
N ALA A 29 115.44 13.33 44.65
CA ALA A 29 114.28 14.11 45.06
C ALA A 29 113.65 14.91 43.91
N ALA A 30 114.48 15.46 43.01
CA ALA A 30 114.00 16.20 41.83
C ALA A 30 113.11 15.35 40.92
N LEU A 31 113.42 14.06 40.76
CA LEU A 31 112.67 13.15 39.89
C LEU A 31 111.32 12.76 40.52
N ARG A 32 111.27 12.59 41.85
CA ARG A 32 110.03 12.31 42.59
C ARG A 32 109.05 13.48 42.50
N TRP A 33 109.53 14.72 42.64
CA TRP A 33 108.69 15.92 42.48
C TRP A 33 108.20 16.10 41.03
N ALA A 34 109.02 15.76 40.03
CA ALA A 34 108.61 15.78 38.62
C ALA A 34 107.49 14.77 38.33
N ILE A 35 107.55 13.56 38.89
CA ILE A 35 106.49 12.54 38.74
C ILE A 35 105.21 12.99 39.45
N LEU A 36 105.30 13.54 40.68
CA LEU A 36 104.14 14.01 41.43
C LEU A 36 103.40 15.14 40.67
N THR A 37 104.14 16.12 40.17
CA THR A 37 103.57 17.28 39.45
C THR A 37 102.97 16.89 38.10
N THR A 38 103.62 16.00 37.35
CA THR A 38 103.05 15.47 36.09
C THR A 38 101.83 14.59 36.34
N MET A 39 101.82 13.80 37.42
CA MET A 39 100.67 13.01 37.84
C MET A 39 99.47 13.89 38.18
N THR A 40 99.65 14.95 38.97
CA THR A 40 98.57 15.86 39.35
C THR A 40 98.04 16.65 38.16
N LEU A 41 98.92 17.13 37.28
CA LEU A 41 98.54 17.77 36.01
C LEU A 41 97.79 16.81 35.07
N SER A 42 98.19 15.53 35.02
CA SER A 42 97.51 14.52 34.21
C SER A 42 96.10 14.22 34.74
N TRP A 43 95.93 14.12 36.06
CA TRP A 43 94.62 13.98 36.71
C TRP A 43 93.74 15.22 36.52
N LEU A 44 94.30 16.43 36.66
CA LEU A 44 93.59 17.69 36.39
C LEU A 44 93.17 17.81 34.92
N GLY A 45 94.04 17.42 33.98
CA GLY A 45 93.74 17.40 32.56
C GLY A 45 92.65 16.40 32.21
N HIS A 46 92.66 15.21 32.83
CA HIS A 46 91.60 14.22 32.68
C HIS A 46 90.26 14.73 33.25
N ALA A 47 90.27 15.30 34.46
CA ALA A 47 89.09 15.87 35.09
C ALA A 47 88.48 17.01 34.24
N TRP A 48 89.31 17.91 33.72
CA TRP A 48 88.88 19.00 32.84
C TRP A 48 88.30 18.51 31.51
N TRP A 49 88.88 17.47 30.90
CA TRP A 49 88.33 16.88 29.68
C TRP A 49 87.05 16.07 29.92
N SER A 50 86.95 15.36 31.04
CA SER A 50 85.76 14.60 31.40
C SER A 50 84.56 15.50 31.69
N THR A 51 84.80 16.72 32.19
CA THR A 51 83.77 17.73 32.46
C THR A 51 83.45 18.61 31.25
N ARG A 52 84.37 18.74 30.27
CA ARG A 52 84.16 19.49 29.00
C ARG A 52 83.85 18.65 27.77
N ALA A 53 83.91 17.32 27.87
CA ALA A 53 83.42 16.48 26.79
C ALA A 53 81.94 16.84 26.56
N PRO A 54 81.55 17.32 25.36
CA PRO A 54 80.18 17.69 25.12
C PRO A 54 79.32 16.44 25.28
N ALA A 55 78.51 16.42 26.33
CA ALA A 55 77.43 15.45 26.51
C ALA A 55 76.25 15.71 25.55
N GLY A 56 76.43 16.60 24.57
CA GLY A 56 75.44 16.95 23.56
C GLY A 56 75.58 16.12 22.28
N ARG A 57 74.43 15.66 21.77
CA ARG A 57 74.28 14.87 20.54
C ARG A 57 74.85 15.54 19.29
N SER A 58 75.11 14.74 18.25
CA SER A 58 75.41 15.30 16.92
C SER A 58 74.19 16.05 16.36
N PRO A 59 74.39 17.14 15.59
CA PRO A 59 73.28 17.90 15.00
C PRO A 59 72.37 17.06 14.07
N GLU A 60 72.89 15.99 13.48
CA GLU A 60 72.12 15.03 12.68
C GLU A 60 71.16 14.18 13.53
N GLN A 61 71.59 13.72 14.71
CA GLN A 61 70.74 12.97 15.63
C GLN A 61 69.61 13.86 16.18
N ALA A 62 69.91 15.11 16.49
CA ALA A 62 68.90 16.08 16.91
C ALA A 62 67.87 16.38 15.80
N ARG A 63 68.29 16.36 14.53
CA ARG A 63 67.39 16.53 13.38
C ARG A 63 66.46 15.33 13.19
N ILE A 64 67.01 14.12 13.22
CA ILE A 64 66.22 12.87 13.08
C ILE A 64 65.15 12.77 14.18
N LEU A 65 65.49 13.12 15.42
CA LEU A 65 64.54 13.07 16.54
C LEU A 65 63.41 14.10 16.42
N ARG A 66 63.68 15.28 15.84
CA ARG A 66 62.63 16.26 15.53
C ARG A 66 61.72 15.79 14.40
N GLU A 67 62.28 15.21 13.34
CA GLU A 67 61.49 14.65 12.23
C GLU A 67 60.63 13.46 12.72
N GLN A 68 61.16 12.61 13.60
CA GLN A 68 60.39 11.53 14.24
C GLN A 68 59.24 12.07 15.12
N ASP A 69 59.51 13.07 15.97
CA ASP A 69 58.47 13.67 16.81
C ASP A 69 57.35 14.32 15.99
N GLN A 70 57.72 14.99 14.89
CA GLN A 70 56.76 15.57 13.95
C GLN A 70 55.89 14.50 13.29
N LEU A 71 56.49 13.45 12.71
CA LEU A 71 55.74 12.37 12.04
C LEU A 71 54.83 11.61 13.00
N LEU A 72 55.29 11.37 14.23
CA LEU A 72 54.49 10.70 15.25
C LEU A 72 53.34 11.59 15.75
N THR A 73 53.57 12.91 15.85
CA THR A 73 52.52 13.90 16.14
C THR A 73 51.48 13.96 15.02
N GLU A 74 51.89 13.92 13.76
CA GLU A 74 50.98 13.87 12.62
C GLU A 74 50.18 12.57 12.59
N LEU A 75 50.84 11.43 12.77
CA LEU A 75 50.20 10.11 12.86
C LEU A 75 49.21 10.05 14.03
N ARG A 76 49.57 10.61 15.20
CA ARG A 76 48.66 10.75 16.35
C ARG A 76 47.39 11.47 15.97
N ASN A 77 47.54 12.66 15.39
CA ASN A 77 46.41 13.50 15.06
C ASN A 77 45.52 12.80 14.02
N PHE A 78 46.13 12.11 13.07
CA PHE A 78 45.42 11.29 12.09
C PHE A 78 44.63 10.15 12.75
N VAL A 79 45.27 9.34 13.60
CA VAL A 79 44.61 8.22 14.29
C VAL A 79 43.51 8.70 15.24
N SER A 80 43.72 9.79 15.97
CA SER A 80 42.68 10.36 16.85
C SER A 80 41.48 10.84 16.02
N ASN A 81 41.73 11.59 14.94
CA ASN A 81 40.67 12.06 14.05
C ASN A 81 39.91 10.89 13.40
N GLU A 82 40.60 9.82 13.01
CA GLU A 82 39.98 8.64 12.39
C GLU A 82 39.12 7.87 13.40
N ILE A 83 39.58 7.74 14.66
CA ILE A 83 38.80 7.14 15.75
C ILE A 83 37.56 7.97 16.07
N ASP A 84 37.70 9.30 16.18
CA ASP A 84 36.59 10.20 16.47
C ASP A 84 35.58 10.25 15.31
N GLY A 85 36.06 10.24 14.06
CA GLY A 85 35.25 10.10 12.86
C GLY A 85 34.48 8.78 12.85
N SER A 86 35.16 7.66 13.09
CA SER A 86 34.56 6.33 13.19
C SER A 86 33.49 6.26 14.29
N ARG A 87 33.74 6.90 15.44
CA ARG A 87 32.78 6.98 16.54
C ARG A 87 31.51 7.73 16.14
N SER A 88 31.67 8.87 15.46
CA SER A 88 30.55 9.65 14.95
C SER A 88 29.72 8.88 13.92
N GLU A 89 30.37 8.14 13.01
CA GLU A 89 29.69 7.26 12.05
C GLU A 89 28.91 6.14 12.75
N VAL A 90 29.50 5.48 13.77
CA VAL A 90 28.84 4.41 14.54
C VAL A 90 27.61 4.94 15.29
N GLU A 91 27.72 6.11 15.93
CA GLU A 91 26.60 6.74 16.63
C GLU A 91 25.47 7.10 15.67
N ARG A 92 25.80 7.71 14.52
CA ARG A 92 24.82 8.00 13.47
C ARG A 92 24.15 6.74 12.94
N ALA A 93 24.92 5.67 12.70
CA ALA A 93 24.35 4.39 12.26
C ALA A 93 23.38 3.81 13.29
N ARG A 94 23.73 3.90 14.59
CA ARG A 94 22.87 3.45 15.70
C ARG A 94 21.55 4.23 15.76
N ASP A 95 21.61 5.55 15.62
CA ASP A 95 20.42 6.40 15.65
C ASP A 95 19.52 6.16 14.44
N LEU A 96 20.10 5.99 13.23
CA LEU A 96 19.35 5.65 12.02
C LEU A 96 18.64 4.30 12.15
N ILE A 97 19.30 3.28 12.71
CA ILE A 97 18.70 1.96 12.95
C ILE A 97 17.52 2.07 13.92
N ARG A 98 17.69 2.77 15.05
CA ARG A 98 16.60 3.00 16.02
C ARG A 98 15.40 3.70 15.41
N GLN A 99 15.64 4.76 14.62
CA GLN A 99 14.56 5.50 13.95
C GLN A 99 13.84 4.62 12.92
N ALA A 100 14.59 3.88 12.11
CA ALA A 100 14.03 2.98 11.11
C ALA A 100 13.16 1.89 11.74
N VAL A 101 13.62 1.29 12.84
CA VAL A 101 12.89 0.23 13.54
C VAL A 101 11.63 0.77 14.22
N SER A 102 11.72 1.91 14.89
CA SER A 102 10.55 2.59 15.46
C SER A 102 9.50 2.90 14.38
N GLY A 103 9.93 3.42 13.23
CA GLY A 103 9.04 3.69 12.09
C GLY A 103 8.42 2.42 11.49
N LEU A 104 9.17 1.33 11.41
CA LEU A 104 8.68 0.02 10.97
C LEU A 104 7.66 -0.55 11.97
N GLY A 105 7.94 -0.50 13.27
CA GLY A 105 7.04 -0.95 14.33
C GLY A 105 5.67 -0.25 14.25
N GLY A 106 5.67 1.08 14.14
CA GLY A 106 4.42 1.84 13.96
C GLY A 106 3.68 1.50 12.67
N SER A 107 4.40 1.22 11.58
CA SER A 107 3.82 0.81 10.30
C SER A 107 3.15 -0.56 10.38
N PHE A 108 3.79 -1.52 11.05
CA PHE A 108 3.23 -2.86 11.26
C PHE A 108 2.00 -2.85 12.18
N GLU A 109 2.01 -2.05 13.25
CA GLU A 109 0.85 -1.88 14.11
C GLU A 109 -0.34 -1.26 13.34
N ALA A 110 -0.07 -0.25 12.51
CA ALA A 110 -1.08 0.34 11.64
C ALA A 110 -1.62 -0.67 10.61
N MET A 111 -0.76 -1.51 10.03
CA MET A 111 -1.14 -2.58 9.11
C MET A 111 -2.03 -3.62 9.78
N ASN A 112 -1.65 -4.12 10.96
CA ASN A 112 -2.44 -5.06 11.75
C ASN A 112 -3.82 -4.49 12.11
N ARG A 113 -3.87 -3.22 12.53
CA ARG A 113 -5.14 -2.53 12.81
C ARG A 113 -6.02 -2.41 11.55
N LYS A 114 -5.44 -2.07 10.39
CA LYS A 114 -6.17 -2.04 9.12
C LYS A 114 -6.66 -3.42 8.69
N SER A 115 -5.83 -4.46 8.84
CA SER A 115 -6.19 -5.88 8.57
C SER A 115 -7.38 -6.32 9.41
N ARG A 116 -7.37 -6.02 10.72
CA ARG A 116 -8.49 -6.29 11.62
C ARG A 116 -9.75 -5.51 11.27
N GLN A 117 -9.62 -4.21 10.96
CA GLN A 117 -10.75 -3.39 10.52
C GLN A 117 -11.37 -3.92 9.21
N GLN A 118 -10.52 -4.32 8.26
CA GLN A 118 -10.94 -4.94 7.01
C GLN A 118 -11.67 -6.25 7.28
N SER A 119 -11.12 -7.13 8.12
CA SER A 119 -11.76 -8.39 8.51
C SER A 119 -13.11 -8.18 9.20
N GLN A 120 -13.25 -7.16 10.05
CA GLN A 120 -14.54 -6.80 10.66
C GLN A 120 -15.53 -6.24 9.64
N ALA A 121 -15.07 -5.43 8.68
CA ALA A 121 -15.93 -4.94 7.60
C ALA A 121 -16.41 -6.09 6.71
N LEU A 122 -15.53 -7.04 6.38
CA LEU A 122 -15.87 -8.30 5.71
C LEU A 122 -16.88 -9.09 6.52
N ALA A 123 -16.63 -9.32 7.81
CA ALA A 123 -17.57 -10.03 8.68
C ALA A 123 -18.94 -9.37 8.70
N ARG A 124 -19.02 -8.02 8.72
CA ARG A 124 -20.31 -7.31 8.62
C ARG A 124 -20.97 -7.47 7.25
N ILE A 125 -20.21 -7.50 6.16
CA ILE A 125 -20.76 -7.74 4.82
C ILE A 125 -21.27 -9.18 4.73
N VAL A 126 -20.50 -10.15 5.23
CA VAL A 126 -20.88 -11.57 5.31
C VAL A 126 -22.09 -11.76 6.22
N ASP A 127 -22.15 -11.17 7.42
CA ASP A 127 -23.33 -11.22 8.32
C ASP A 127 -24.55 -10.57 7.69
N ARG A 128 -24.39 -9.41 7.04
CA ARG A 128 -25.48 -8.79 6.27
C ARG A 128 -25.93 -9.64 5.08
N THR A 129 -25.08 -10.57 4.64
CA THR A 129 -25.37 -11.55 3.60
C THR A 129 -25.87 -12.89 4.19
N GLY A 130 -25.56 -13.20 5.46
CA GLY A 130 -25.65 -14.55 6.04
C GLY A 130 -26.49 -14.69 7.32
N GLU A 131 -26.52 -13.71 8.22
CA GLU A 131 -27.29 -13.77 9.48
C GLU A 131 -28.52 -12.85 9.51
N ASP A 132 -28.49 -11.71 8.80
CA ASP A 132 -29.58 -10.71 8.88
C ASP A 132 -30.06 -10.19 7.51
N GLY A 133 -29.90 -11.05 6.50
CA GLY A 133 -30.66 -11.17 5.25
C GLY A 133 -31.47 -9.99 4.70
N SER A 134 -30.99 -8.75 4.81
CA SER A 134 -31.75 -7.57 4.38
C SER A 134 -31.13 -6.92 3.17
N ALA A 135 -29.81 -6.76 3.06
CA ALA A 135 -29.23 -6.02 1.93
C ALA A 135 -29.01 -6.87 0.65
N GLY A 136 -28.34 -8.03 0.76
CA GLY A 136 -28.14 -8.95 -0.39
C GLY A 136 -29.41 -9.73 -0.74
N LEU A 137 -30.22 -9.99 0.28
CA LEU A 137 -31.58 -10.49 0.13
C LEU A 137 -32.52 -9.40 -0.40
N ASP A 138 -32.35 -8.10 -0.12
CA ASP A 138 -33.23 -7.08 -0.72
C ASP A 138 -33.10 -7.08 -2.22
N VAL A 139 -31.90 -7.12 -2.81
CA VAL A 139 -31.76 -7.11 -4.27
C VAL A 139 -32.25 -8.42 -4.89
N ALA A 140 -31.89 -9.57 -4.32
CA ALA A 140 -32.33 -10.87 -4.83
C ALA A 140 -33.84 -11.11 -4.65
N ARG A 141 -34.39 -10.73 -3.49
CA ARG A 141 -35.82 -10.80 -3.18
C ARG A 141 -36.60 -9.76 -3.96
N PHE A 142 -36.07 -8.56 -4.16
CA PHE A 142 -36.65 -7.56 -5.05
C PHE A 142 -36.70 -8.09 -6.48
N ALA A 143 -35.61 -8.69 -6.98
CA ALA A 143 -35.59 -9.29 -8.30
C ALA A 143 -36.58 -10.47 -8.43
N GLN A 144 -36.65 -11.36 -7.42
CA GLN A 144 -37.64 -12.43 -7.36
C GLN A 144 -39.08 -11.89 -7.30
N HIS A 145 -39.32 -10.87 -6.48
CA HIS A 145 -40.64 -10.23 -6.35
C HIS A 145 -41.04 -9.53 -7.65
N ALA A 146 -40.12 -8.83 -8.30
CA ALA A 146 -40.32 -8.22 -9.61
C ALA A 146 -40.62 -9.29 -10.68
N SER A 147 -39.87 -10.41 -10.68
CA SER A 147 -40.13 -11.55 -11.57
C SER A 147 -41.52 -12.13 -11.34
N HIS A 148 -41.92 -12.34 -10.08
CA HIS A 148 -43.25 -12.84 -9.75
C HIS A 148 -44.38 -11.87 -10.11
N GLN A 149 -44.19 -10.57 -9.88
CA GLN A 149 -45.13 -9.55 -10.32
C GLN A 149 -45.25 -9.50 -11.85
N MET A 150 -44.15 -9.74 -12.57
CA MET A 150 -44.15 -9.82 -14.03
C MET A 150 -44.89 -11.07 -14.53
N GLU A 151 -44.73 -12.22 -13.86
CA GLU A 151 -45.52 -13.43 -14.15
C GLU A 151 -47.02 -13.17 -14.00
N GLN A 152 -47.43 -12.53 -12.89
CA GLN A 152 -48.83 -12.16 -12.66
C GLN A 152 -49.35 -11.19 -13.72
N LEU A 153 -48.53 -10.23 -14.16
CA LEU A 153 -48.89 -9.29 -15.21
C LEU A 153 -49.08 -10.00 -16.56
N VAL A 154 -48.20 -10.93 -16.91
CA VAL A 154 -48.32 -11.76 -18.12
C VAL A 154 -49.61 -12.56 -18.09
N GLU A 155 -49.92 -13.23 -16.98
CA GLU A 155 -51.14 -14.01 -16.82
C GLU A 155 -52.40 -13.14 -16.97
N ALA A 156 -52.41 -11.96 -16.34
CA ALA A 156 -53.49 -11.00 -16.49
C ALA A 156 -53.65 -10.53 -17.95
N LEU A 157 -52.55 -10.30 -18.67
CA LEU A 157 -52.59 -9.90 -20.08
C LEU A 157 -53.03 -11.03 -21.01
N GLU A 158 -52.67 -12.28 -20.71
CA GLU A 158 -53.20 -13.45 -21.42
C GLU A 158 -54.73 -13.55 -21.26
N GLN A 159 -55.25 -13.30 -20.06
CA GLN A 159 -56.68 -13.24 -19.82
C GLN A 159 -57.35 -12.09 -20.60
N VAL A 160 -56.76 -10.89 -20.62
CA VAL A 160 -57.26 -9.73 -21.39
C VAL A 160 -57.24 -10.02 -22.90
N SER A 161 -56.20 -10.69 -23.39
CA SER A 161 -56.10 -11.12 -24.79
C SER A 161 -57.23 -12.09 -25.15
N GLY A 162 -57.53 -13.05 -24.27
CA GLY A 162 -58.69 -13.95 -24.41
C GLY A 162 -60.03 -13.19 -24.44
N GLN A 163 -60.22 -12.21 -23.55
CA GLN A 163 -61.41 -11.36 -23.54
C GLN A 163 -61.53 -10.49 -24.81
N SER A 164 -60.41 -10.02 -25.34
CA SER A 164 -60.35 -9.27 -26.58
C SER A 164 -60.77 -10.13 -27.78
N SER A 165 -60.36 -11.41 -27.81
CA SER A 165 -60.83 -12.36 -28.82
C SER A 165 -62.36 -12.55 -28.80
N ASN A 166 -62.95 -12.72 -27.60
CA ASN A 166 -64.40 -12.78 -27.44
C ASN A 166 -65.09 -11.47 -27.88
N THR A 167 -64.49 -10.33 -27.57
CA THR A 167 -65.01 -9.02 -27.98
C THR A 167 -65.02 -8.87 -29.51
N VAL A 168 -63.98 -9.34 -30.20
CA VAL A 168 -63.94 -9.37 -31.67
C VAL A 168 -65.06 -10.25 -32.24
N GLN A 169 -65.38 -11.39 -31.62
CA GLN A 169 -66.52 -12.22 -32.05
C GLN A 169 -67.86 -11.47 -31.94
N HIS A 170 -68.09 -10.75 -30.84
CA HIS A 170 -69.30 -9.93 -30.69
C HIS A 170 -69.38 -8.78 -31.69
N ILE A 171 -68.25 -8.16 -32.01
CA ILE A 171 -68.15 -7.14 -33.06
C ILE A 171 -68.52 -7.73 -34.43
N ASP A 172 -67.99 -8.90 -34.76
CA ASP A 172 -68.30 -9.58 -36.02
C ASP A 172 -69.81 -9.92 -36.10
N GLN A 173 -70.44 -10.33 -35.00
CA GLN A 173 -71.90 -10.52 -34.91
C GLN A 173 -72.67 -9.20 -35.13
N MET A 174 -72.24 -8.09 -34.51
CA MET A 174 -72.87 -6.78 -34.74
C MET A 174 -72.75 -6.32 -36.20
N ALA A 175 -71.61 -6.58 -36.85
CA ALA A 175 -71.43 -6.29 -38.27
C ALA A 175 -72.42 -7.10 -39.14
N GLN A 176 -72.63 -8.38 -38.82
CA GLN A 176 -73.65 -9.21 -39.49
C GLN A 176 -75.08 -8.69 -39.27
N HIS A 177 -75.41 -8.23 -38.07
CA HIS A 177 -76.72 -7.62 -37.81
C HIS A 177 -76.93 -6.34 -38.63
N LEU A 178 -75.90 -5.51 -38.80
CA LEU A 178 -75.99 -4.33 -39.66
C LEU A 178 -76.16 -4.70 -41.14
N ASP A 179 -75.53 -5.78 -41.61
CA ASP A 179 -75.75 -6.30 -42.97
C ASP A 179 -77.21 -6.74 -43.16
N GLY A 180 -77.81 -7.38 -42.15
CA GLY A 180 -79.25 -7.68 -42.13
C GLY A 180 -80.12 -6.43 -42.16
N ILE A 181 -79.74 -5.37 -41.44
CA ILE A 181 -80.46 -4.07 -41.48
C ILE A 181 -80.38 -3.47 -42.88
N PHE A 182 -79.24 -3.51 -43.56
CA PHE A 182 -79.13 -2.99 -44.93
C PHE A 182 -80.05 -3.71 -45.91
N ALA A 183 -80.24 -5.03 -45.77
CA ALA A 183 -81.20 -5.79 -46.57
C ALA A 183 -82.64 -5.33 -46.31
N LEU A 184 -83.03 -5.19 -45.03
CA LEU A 184 -84.37 -4.71 -44.68
C LEU A 184 -84.64 -3.29 -45.18
N LEU A 185 -83.64 -2.40 -45.13
CA LEU A 185 -83.77 -1.05 -45.66
C LEU A 185 -83.93 -1.05 -47.20
N GLU A 186 -83.30 -1.99 -47.91
CA GLU A 186 -83.51 -2.15 -49.35
C GLU A 186 -84.94 -2.62 -49.66
N ASP A 187 -85.48 -3.56 -48.88
CA ASP A 187 -86.87 -4.02 -49.01
C ASP A 187 -87.86 -2.87 -48.74
N VAL A 188 -87.63 -2.07 -47.68
CA VAL A 188 -88.45 -0.89 -47.36
C VAL A 188 -88.41 0.14 -48.49
N LYS A 189 -87.25 0.34 -49.13
CA LYS A 189 -87.11 1.22 -50.30
C LYS A 189 -87.99 0.70 -51.44
N SER A 190 -87.91 -0.59 -51.73
CA SER A 190 -88.71 -1.24 -52.78
C SER A 190 -90.21 -1.07 -52.53
N ILE A 191 -90.67 -1.28 -51.28
CA ILE A 191 -92.08 -1.09 -50.89
C ILE A 191 -92.51 0.38 -51.06
N ALA A 192 -91.68 1.33 -50.64
CA ALA A 192 -91.98 2.76 -50.78
C ALA A 192 -92.06 3.17 -52.26
N ASP A 193 -91.14 2.70 -53.10
CA ASP A 193 -91.14 2.96 -54.54
C ASP A 193 -92.36 2.34 -55.25
N GLN A 194 -92.75 1.11 -54.86
CA GLN A 194 -93.98 0.48 -55.35
C GLN A 194 -95.24 1.23 -54.91
N THR A 195 -95.29 1.68 -53.66
CA THR A 195 -96.43 2.44 -53.12
C THR A 195 -96.55 3.80 -53.81
N ASN A 196 -95.42 4.45 -54.09
CA ASN A 196 -95.36 5.68 -54.86
C ASN A 196 -95.90 5.50 -56.29
N LEU A 197 -95.52 4.40 -56.96
CA LEU A 197 -96.05 4.07 -58.29
C LEU A 197 -97.55 3.75 -58.28
N LEU A 198 -98.04 3.02 -57.26
CA LEU A 198 -99.47 2.76 -57.08
C LEU A 198 -100.26 4.04 -56.85
N ALA A 199 -99.75 4.93 -56.00
CA ALA A 199 -100.34 6.23 -55.73
C ALA A 199 -100.37 7.12 -56.97
N LEU A 200 -99.31 7.12 -57.77
CA LEU A 200 -99.25 7.84 -59.05
C LEU A 200 -100.31 7.32 -60.03
N ASN A 201 -100.44 6.01 -60.18
CA ASN A 201 -101.47 5.40 -61.03
C ASN A 201 -102.89 5.74 -60.55
N ALA A 202 -103.11 5.76 -59.23
CA ALA A 202 -104.39 6.14 -58.64
C ALA A 202 -104.71 7.64 -58.85
N ALA A 203 -103.71 8.52 -58.73
CA ALA A 203 -103.87 9.94 -59.00
C ALA A 203 -104.22 10.21 -60.47
N ILE A 204 -103.60 9.49 -61.42
CA ILE A 204 -103.90 9.55 -62.85
C ILE A 204 -105.36 9.13 -63.11
N GLU A 205 -105.81 8.00 -62.54
CA GLU A 205 -107.17 7.50 -62.77
C GLU A 205 -108.23 8.38 -62.08
N ALA A 206 -107.90 8.95 -60.91
CA ALA A 206 -108.75 9.93 -60.23
C ALA A 206 -108.92 11.22 -61.05
N ALA A 207 -107.85 11.71 -61.69
CA ALA A 207 -107.92 12.83 -62.62
C ALA A 207 -108.77 12.49 -63.86
N ARG A 208 -108.71 11.24 -64.33
CA ARG A 208 -109.48 10.73 -65.47
C ARG A 208 -110.99 10.65 -65.19
N ALA A 209 -111.39 10.41 -63.94
CA ALA A 209 -112.78 10.39 -63.50
C ALA A 209 -113.39 11.79 -63.27
N GLY A 210 -112.61 12.88 -63.44
CA GLY A 210 -113.10 14.26 -63.32
C GLY A 210 -113.61 14.60 -61.91
N GLU A 211 -114.77 15.29 -61.83
CA GLU A 211 -115.38 15.71 -60.56
C GLU A 211 -115.69 14.55 -59.60
N ALA A 212 -116.03 13.36 -60.12
CA ALA A 212 -116.31 12.18 -59.31
C ALA A 212 -115.05 11.58 -58.63
N GLY A 213 -113.85 11.84 -59.18
CA GLY A 213 -112.57 11.34 -58.68
C GLY A 213 -111.87 12.27 -57.68
N ARG A 214 -112.42 13.46 -57.39
CA ARG A 214 -111.72 14.50 -56.63
C ARG A 214 -111.30 14.08 -55.22
N GLY A 215 -112.12 13.29 -54.53
CA GLY A 215 -111.78 12.73 -53.22
C GLY A 215 -110.66 11.68 -53.28
N PHE A 216 -110.64 10.86 -54.33
CA PHE A 216 -109.59 9.86 -54.55
C PHE A 216 -108.26 10.50 -54.94
N ALA A 217 -108.28 11.60 -55.69
CA ALA A 217 -107.07 12.34 -56.05
C ALA A 217 -106.31 12.86 -54.82
N VAL A 218 -107.04 13.41 -53.84
CA VAL A 218 -106.44 13.90 -52.57
C VAL A 218 -105.81 12.76 -51.78
N VAL A 219 -106.48 11.59 -51.70
CA VAL A 219 -105.93 10.42 -51.02
C VAL A 219 -104.69 9.90 -51.75
N ALA A 220 -104.72 9.85 -53.09
CA ALA A 220 -103.59 9.39 -53.88
C ALA A 220 -102.36 10.31 -53.70
N ASP A 221 -102.54 11.63 -53.70
CA ASP A 221 -101.45 12.59 -53.44
C ASP A 221 -100.88 12.46 -52.02
N GLU A 222 -101.72 12.21 -51.01
CA GLU A 222 -101.26 11.98 -49.64
C GLU A 222 -100.45 10.68 -49.51
N VAL A 223 -100.89 9.58 -50.16
CA VAL A 223 -100.15 8.32 -50.20
C VAL A 223 -98.81 8.49 -50.96
N ARG A 224 -98.79 9.28 -52.03
CA ARG A 224 -97.57 9.62 -52.77
C ARG A 224 -96.58 10.35 -51.88
N ASN A 225 -97.03 11.40 -51.20
CA ASN A 225 -96.21 12.17 -50.24
C ASN A 225 -95.69 11.27 -49.10
N LEU A 226 -96.54 10.41 -48.54
CA LEU A 226 -96.13 9.47 -47.50
C LEU A 226 -95.05 8.48 -47.99
N SER A 227 -95.13 8.05 -49.24
CA SER A 227 -94.13 7.18 -49.88
C SER A 227 -92.79 7.91 -50.07
N GLU A 228 -92.81 9.14 -50.60
CA GLU A 228 -91.61 9.98 -50.76
C GLU A 228 -90.93 10.29 -49.41
N ARG A 229 -91.74 10.60 -48.38
CA ARG A 229 -91.24 10.79 -46.99
C ARG A 229 -90.65 9.50 -46.42
N SER A 230 -91.25 8.35 -46.71
CA SER A 230 -90.73 7.04 -46.28
C SER A 230 -89.38 6.74 -46.94
N THR A 231 -89.21 7.01 -48.23
CA THR A 231 -87.91 6.86 -48.92
C THR A 231 -86.84 7.76 -48.31
N THR A 232 -87.18 9.03 -48.05
CA THR A 232 -86.25 9.98 -47.42
C THR A 232 -85.82 9.53 -46.01
N PHE A 233 -86.77 9.07 -45.20
CA PHE A 233 -86.49 8.56 -43.86
C PHE A 233 -85.63 7.28 -43.90
N ASN A 234 -85.92 6.38 -44.84
CA ASN A 234 -85.15 5.17 -45.07
C ASN A 234 -83.69 5.47 -45.45
N GLU A 235 -83.44 6.48 -46.29
CA GLU A 235 -82.08 6.93 -46.61
C GLU A 235 -81.33 7.51 -45.41
N GLN A 236 -82.03 8.24 -44.52
CA GLN A 236 -81.43 8.74 -43.28
C GLN A 236 -81.03 7.59 -42.35
N ILE A 237 -81.87 6.57 -42.19
CA ILE A 237 -81.52 5.35 -41.42
C ILE A 237 -80.32 4.65 -42.06
N ARG A 238 -80.29 4.53 -43.39
CA ARG A 238 -79.17 3.91 -44.12
C ARG A 238 -77.85 4.61 -43.85
N LYS A 239 -77.83 5.95 -43.84
CA LYS A 239 -76.62 6.74 -43.50
C LYS A 239 -76.16 6.47 -42.07
N LEU A 240 -77.08 6.42 -41.11
CA LEU A 240 -76.74 6.14 -39.70
C LEU A 240 -76.22 4.71 -39.51
N ALA A 241 -76.83 3.73 -40.18
CA ALA A 241 -76.37 2.34 -40.17
C ALA A 241 -74.97 2.21 -40.77
N HIS A 242 -74.66 2.94 -41.85
CA HIS A 242 -73.33 2.98 -42.46
C HIS A 242 -72.28 3.57 -41.51
N SER A 243 -72.57 4.72 -40.90
CA SER A 243 -71.68 5.30 -39.89
C SER A 243 -71.46 4.37 -38.70
N SER A 244 -72.46 3.58 -38.31
CA SER A 244 -72.34 2.58 -37.24
C SER A 244 -71.43 1.42 -37.65
N LYS A 245 -71.53 0.96 -38.91
CA LYS A 245 -70.67 -0.09 -39.46
C LYS A 245 -69.20 0.36 -39.50
N ASP A 246 -68.94 1.60 -39.93
CA ASP A 246 -67.60 2.17 -39.93
C ASP A 246 -67.01 2.29 -38.52
N ALA A 247 -67.83 2.70 -37.55
CA ALA A 247 -67.41 2.78 -36.15
C ALA A 247 -67.05 1.39 -35.60
N ILE A 248 -67.85 0.36 -35.89
CA ILE A 248 -67.58 -1.03 -35.49
C ILE A 248 -66.29 -1.54 -36.12
N ALA A 249 -66.03 -1.25 -37.40
CA ALA A 249 -64.80 -1.64 -38.07
C ALA A 249 -63.55 -1.03 -37.39
N LYS A 250 -63.61 0.25 -37.00
CA LYS A 250 -62.52 0.91 -36.25
C LYS A 250 -62.31 0.31 -34.86
N VAL A 251 -63.39 -0.03 -34.16
CA VAL A 251 -63.30 -0.70 -32.85
C VAL A 251 -62.65 -2.07 -33.01
N ARG A 252 -63.02 -2.86 -34.02
CA ARG A 252 -62.43 -4.16 -34.32
C ARG A 252 -60.91 -4.08 -34.52
N GLU A 253 -60.46 -3.12 -35.33
CA GLU A 253 -59.04 -2.87 -35.59
C GLU A 253 -58.30 -2.53 -34.30
N THR A 254 -58.85 -1.61 -33.49
CA THR A 254 -58.24 -1.17 -32.23
C THR A 254 -58.08 -2.32 -31.24
N VAL A 255 -59.12 -3.12 -31.04
CA VAL A 255 -59.10 -4.27 -30.11
C VAL A 255 -58.08 -5.32 -30.56
N THR A 256 -58.02 -5.61 -31.86
CA THR A 256 -57.06 -6.57 -32.43
C THR A 256 -55.62 -6.11 -32.25
N HIS A 257 -55.34 -4.82 -32.47
CA HIS A 257 -54.01 -4.25 -32.30
C HIS A 257 -53.55 -4.17 -30.85
N MET A 258 -54.46 -3.89 -29.91
CA MET A 258 -54.15 -3.87 -28.47
C MET A 258 -53.76 -5.27 -27.97
N ALA A 259 -54.58 -6.27 -28.27
CA ALA A 259 -54.37 -7.63 -27.77
C ALA A 259 -53.03 -8.26 -28.21
N SER A 260 -52.55 -7.93 -29.42
CA SER A 260 -51.28 -8.42 -29.94
C SER A 260 -50.07 -7.69 -29.34
N ARG A 261 -50.08 -6.36 -29.37
CA ARG A 261 -48.95 -5.54 -28.90
C ARG A 261 -48.68 -5.68 -27.41
N ASP A 262 -49.73 -5.75 -26.60
CA ASP A 262 -49.58 -5.84 -25.14
C ASP A 262 -49.00 -7.21 -24.73
N MET A 263 -49.36 -8.27 -25.45
CA MET A 263 -48.84 -9.62 -25.23
C MET A 263 -47.34 -9.72 -25.55
N ASP A 264 -46.91 -9.19 -26.69
CA ASP A 264 -45.50 -9.23 -27.12
C ASP A 264 -44.60 -8.45 -26.16
N ARG A 265 -45.01 -7.24 -25.77
CA ARG A 265 -44.28 -6.41 -24.79
C ARG A 265 -44.18 -7.06 -23.43
N SER A 266 -45.25 -7.72 -22.97
CA SER A 266 -45.24 -8.40 -21.68
C SER A 266 -44.30 -9.60 -21.66
N ARG A 267 -44.24 -10.37 -22.76
CA ARG A 267 -43.28 -11.47 -22.91
C ARG A 267 -41.84 -10.97 -22.90
N GLU A 268 -41.55 -9.86 -23.57
CA GLU A 268 -40.23 -9.21 -23.56
C GLU A 268 -39.84 -8.78 -22.14
N ALA A 269 -40.72 -8.06 -21.45
CA ALA A 269 -40.48 -7.61 -20.07
C ALA A 269 -40.26 -8.79 -19.09
N ARG A 270 -40.95 -9.92 -19.29
CA ARG A 270 -40.71 -11.16 -18.52
C ARG A 270 -39.32 -11.74 -18.76
N MET A 271 -38.85 -11.77 -20.00
CA MET A 271 -37.50 -12.26 -20.32
C MET A 271 -36.42 -11.36 -19.71
N GLU A 272 -36.62 -10.05 -19.75
CA GLU A 272 -35.72 -9.08 -19.10
C GLU A 272 -35.68 -9.27 -17.57
N ALA A 273 -36.85 -9.44 -16.92
CA ALA A 273 -36.92 -9.69 -15.49
C ALA A 273 -36.21 -10.99 -15.09
N ALA A 274 -36.41 -12.06 -15.86
CA ALA A 274 -35.72 -13.34 -15.63
C ALA A 274 -34.19 -13.22 -15.77
N SER A 275 -33.72 -12.50 -16.81
CA SER A 275 -32.30 -12.20 -16.99
C SER A 275 -31.73 -11.38 -15.83
N MET A 276 -32.49 -10.42 -15.30
CA MET A 276 -32.08 -9.63 -14.14
C MET A 276 -31.87 -10.49 -12.89
N VAL A 277 -32.75 -11.47 -12.63
CA VAL A 277 -32.61 -12.41 -11.51
C VAL A 277 -31.32 -13.22 -11.64
N ASP A 278 -31.02 -13.73 -12.84
CA ASP A 278 -29.80 -14.50 -13.10
C ASP A 278 -28.53 -13.66 -12.88
N ASN A 279 -28.52 -12.42 -13.39
CA ASN A 279 -27.42 -11.49 -13.17
C ASN A 279 -27.19 -11.18 -11.68
N VAL A 280 -28.26 -10.99 -10.90
CA VAL A 280 -28.15 -10.76 -9.45
C VAL A 280 -27.58 -11.99 -8.74
N ALA A 281 -27.99 -13.20 -9.14
CA ALA A 281 -27.43 -14.43 -8.58
C ALA A 281 -25.91 -14.54 -8.86
N GLN A 282 -25.48 -14.21 -10.08
CA GLN A 282 -24.07 -14.22 -10.46
C GLN A 282 -23.23 -13.17 -9.71
N ILE A 283 -23.77 -11.97 -9.49
CA ILE A 283 -23.12 -10.91 -8.69
C ILE A 283 -22.94 -11.39 -7.25
N ASN A 284 -23.97 -11.99 -6.65
CA ASN A 284 -23.88 -12.51 -5.29
C ASN A 284 -22.84 -13.64 -5.15
N ALA A 285 -22.76 -14.55 -6.13
CA ALA A 285 -21.73 -15.59 -6.16
C ALA A 285 -20.32 -14.98 -6.22
N SER A 286 -20.10 -14.05 -7.16
CA SER A 286 -18.80 -13.37 -7.34
C SER A 286 -18.40 -12.56 -6.11
N LEU A 287 -19.36 -11.92 -5.44
CA LEU A 287 -19.13 -11.21 -4.19
C LEU A 287 -18.69 -12.17 -3.07
N GLY A 288 -19.31 -13.35 -2.98
CA GLY A 288 -18.92 -14.40 -2.04
C GLY A 288 -17.48 -14.89 -2.26
N ASP A 289 -17.07 -15.06 -3.50
CA ASP A 289 -15.69 -15.45 -3.84
C ASP A 289 -14.68 -14.34 -3.53
N GLY A 290 -14.99 -13.10 -3.90
CA GLY A 290 -14.17 -11.93 -3.54
C GLY A 290 -14.02 -11.76 -2.02
N MET A 291 -15.07 -12.04 -1.25
CA MET A 291 -14.99 -12.04 0.22
C MET A 291 -14.01 -13.10 0.76
N ARG A 292 -13.98 -14.30 0.17
CA ARG A 292 -13.02 -15.35 0.56
C ARG A 292 -11.58 -14.94 0.25
N GLU A 293 -11.34 -14.41 -0.93
CA GLU A 293 -10.00 -13.97 -1.35
C GLU A 293 -9.47 -12.85 -0.43
N VAL A 294 -10.30 -11.87 -0.09
CA VAL A 294 -9.90 -10.80 0.83
C VAL A 294 -9.64 -11.33 2.24
N SER A 295 -10.41 -12.32 2.70
CA SER A 295 -10.18 -12.96 4.01
C SER A 295 -8.85 -13.75 4.04
N GLU A 296 -8.49 -14.43 2.94
CA GLU A 296 -7.18 -15.08 2.80
C GLU A 296 -6.04 -14.07 2.78
N CYS A 297 -6.20 -12.96 2.06
CA CYS A 297 -5.23 -11.87 2.03
C CYS A 297 -5.02 -11.27 3.44
N ALA A 298 -6.10 -11.04 4.20
CA ALA A 298 -6.01 -10.54 5.58
C ALA A 298 -5.22 -11.52 6.49
N ARG A 299 -5.47 -12.83 6.39
CA ARG A 299 -4.69 -13.84 7.13
C ARG A 299 -3.22 -13.85 6.73
N SER A 300 -2.93 -13.69 5.44
CA SER A 300 -1.55 -13.58 4.96
C SER A 300 -0.85 -12.33 5.51
N ILE A 301 -1.54 -11.19 5.55
CA ILE A 301 -1.03 -9.95 6.13
C ILE A 301 -0.71 -10.15 7.61
N ASP A 302 -1.61 -10.76 8.38
CA ASP A 302 -1.37 -11.03 9.80
C ASP A 302 -0.12 -11.90 10.02
N GLY A 303 0.05 -12.94 9.18
CA GLY A 303 1.27 -13.77 9.19
C GLY A 303 2.54 -13.00 8.84
N SER A 304 2.52 -12.19 7.78
CA SER A 304 3.67 -11.35 7.39
C SER A 304 4.01 -10.30 8.43
N VAL A 305 3.01 -9.71 9.10
CA VAL A 305 3.23 -8.77 10.20
C VAL A 305 3.88 -9.48 11.38
N ALA A 306 3.41 -10.67 11.76
CA ALA A 306 4.02 -11.45 12.84
C ALA A 306 5.49 -11.79 12.56
N GLU A 307 5.79 -12.19 11.32
CA GLU A 307 7.17 -12.44 10.89
C GLU A 307 8.03 -11.17 10.91
N ALA A 308 7.48 -10.04 10.48
CA ALA A 308 8.21 -8.78 10.46
C ALA A 308 8.48 -8.24 11.88
N VAL A 309 7.53 -8.41 12.82
CA VAL A 309 7.75 -8.10 14.24
C VAL A 309 8.87 -8.95 14.82
N ARG A 310 8.94 -10.25 14.45
CA ARG A 310 10.09 -11.09 14.82
C ARG A 310 11.39 -10.56 14.21
N ALA A 311 11.37 -10.09 12.98
CA ALA A 311 12.54 -9.46 12.35
C ALA A 311 12.96 -8.15 13.04
N LEU A 312 12.08 -7.43 13.75
CA LEU A 312 12.51 -6.28 14.55
C LEU A 312 13.50 -6.67 15.68
N GLN A 313 13.58 -7.94 16.09
CA GLN A 313 14.63 -8.42 16.99
C GLN A 313 16.05 -8.24 16.41
N PHE A 314 16.19 -8.10 15.09
CA PHE A 314 17.47 -7.72 14.48
C PHE A 314 17.98 -6.35 14.94
N GLU A 315 17.10 -5.44 15.40
CA GLU A 315 17.51 -4.16 15.99
C GLU A 315 18.42 -4.35 17.18
N ASP A 316 18.07 -5.25 18.10
CA ASP A 316 18.82 -5.48 19.33
C ASP A 316 20.20 -6.04 19.00
N ILE A 317 20.27 -7.00 18.06
CA ILE A 317 21.54 -7.56 17.58
C ILE A 317 22.42 -6.50 16.92
N ALA A 318 21.84 -5.67 16.04
CA ALA A 318 22.58 -4.60 15.36
C ALA A 318 23.06 -3.53 16.33
N THR A 319 22.22 -3.13 17.28
CA THR A 319 22.56 -2.16 18.33
C THR A 319 23.65 -2.70 19.25
N GLN A 320 23.60 -3.97 19.63
CA GLN A 320 24.64 -4.64 20.42
C GLN A 320 25.97 -4.73 19.66
N ALA A 321 25.94 -5.07 18.36
CA ALA A 321 27.14 -5.12 17.53
C ALA A 321 27.80 -3.74 17.41
N LEU A 322 27.03 -2.67 17.16
CA LEU A 322 27.53 -1.30 17.15
C LEU A 322 28.05 -0.85 18.52
N GLY A 323 27.40 -1.27 19.61
CA GLY A 323 27.90 -1.06 20.97
C GLY A 323 29.28 -1.72 21.19
N GLY A 324 29.47 -2.93 20.66
CA GLY A 324 30.76 -3.63 20.66
C GLY A 324 31.84 -2.86 19.91
N VAL A 325 31.52 -2.32 18.73
CA VAL A 325 32.44 -1.45 17.96
C VAL A 325 32.81 -0.20 18.76
N HIS A 326 31.85 0.43 19.45
CA HIS A 326 32.12 1.59 20.30
C HIS A 326 33.13 1.25 21.42
N VAL A 327 32.97 0.10 22.08
CA VAL A 327 33.93 -0.39 23.09
C VAL A 327 35.32 -0.60 22.48
N HIS A 328 35.41 -1.13 21.26
CA HIS A 328 36.70 -1.27 20.57
C HIS A 328 37.35 0.08 20.23
N LEU A 329 36.58 1.08 19.81
CA LEU A 329 37.09 2.44 19.58
C LEU A 329 37.59 3.10 20.89
N ASP A 330 36.91 2.86 22.01
CA ASP A 330 37.38 3.29 23.34
C ASP A 330 38.69 2.65 23.76
N ARG A 331 38.84 1.34 23.47
CA ARG A 331 40.09 0.61 23.68
C ARG A 331 41.20 1.19 22.81
N LEU A 332 40.95 1.44 21.52
CA LEU A 332 41.92 2.07 20.61
C LEU A 332 42.31 3.48 21.08
N THR A 333 41.36 4.27 21.57
CA THR A 333 41.64 5.59 22.16
C THR A 333 42.57 5.47 23.37
N SER A 334 42.31 4.51 24.25
CA SER A 334 43.15 4.25 25.42
C SER A 334 44.54 3.75 25.05
N ILE A 335 44.66 2.83 24.09
CA ILE A 335 45.93 2.36 23.53
C ILE A 335 46.74 3.53 22.96
N ASN A 336 46.09 4.37 22.15
CA ASN A 336 46.73 5.53 21.55
C ASN A 336 47.24 6.48 22.65
N ARG A 337 46.42 6.80 23.66
CA ARG A 337 46.86 7.62 24.82
C ARG A 337 48.08 7.06 25.56
N GLU A 338 48.12 5.75 25.82
CA GLU A 338 49.27 5.12 26.50
C GLU A 338 50.51 5.08 25.60
N ALA A 339 50.35 4.82 24.30
CA ALA A 339 51.45 4.88 23.34
C ALA A 339 52.07 6.29 23.28
N LEU A 340 51.23 7.33 23.38
CA LEU A 340 51.68 8.72 23.45
C LEU A 340 52.41 9.03 24.75
N ALA A 341 51.86 8.62 25.89
CA ALA A 341 52.51 8.82 27.19
C ALA A 341 53.89 8.14 27.21
N LEU A 342 54.01 6.93 26.63
CA LEU A 342 55.27 6.23 26.50
C LEU A 342 56.25 6.96 25.58
N GLN A 343 55.80 7.47 24.44
CA GLN A 343 56.63 8.24 23.52
C GLN A 343 57.16 9.52 24.15
N GLU A 344 56.30 10.29 24.83
CA GLU A 344 56.69 11.54 25.48
C GLU A 344 57.73 11.29 26.60
N LEU A 345 57.56 10.21 27.36
CA LEU A 345 58.54 9.77 28.36
C LEU A 345 59.90 9.42 27.74
N LEU A 346 59.91 8.70 26.62
CA LEU A 346 61.14 8.33 25.90
C LEU A 346 61.83 9.55 25.28
N HIS A 347 61.07 10.55 24.82
CA HIS A 347 61.61 11.78 24.24
C HIS A 347 62.19 12.72 25.31
N ARG A 348 61.51 12.88 26.45
CA ARG A 348 61.91 13.81 27.53
C ARG A 348 63.22 13.42 28.21
N HIS A 349 63.55 12.14 28.26
CA HIS A 349 64.75 11.62 28.93
C HIS A 349 65.95 11.38 28.01
N ASP A 350 65.86 11.78 26.74
CA ASP A 350 67.00 11.78 25.80
C ASP A 350 67.73 10.43 25.58
N GLY A 351 67.14 9.31 26.03
CA GLY A 351 67.79 8.00 26.07
C GLY A 351 68.82 7.83 27.21
N ALA A 352 68.92 8.80 28.12
CA ALA A 352 69.71 8.68 29.34
C ALA A 352 68.93 7.87 30.38
N ALA A 353 69.49 6.72 30.79
CA ALA A 353 68.90 5.83 31.78
C ALA A 353 69.02 6.42 33.20
N ASP A 354 68.22 7.43 33.50
CA ASP A 354 68.04 7.91 34.88
C ASP A 354 67.01 7.05 35.63
N GLU A 355 67.17 6.96 36.95
CA GLU A 355 66.33 6.14 37.85
C GLU A 355 64.84 6.52 37.76
N GLU A 356 64.54 7.79 37.47
CA GLU A 356 63.19 8.29 37.22
C GLU A 356 62.57 7.72 35.94
N MET A 357 63.34 7.60 34.85
CA MET A 357 62.85 7.05 33.58
C MET A 357 62.54 5.55 33.72
N VAL A 358 63.42 4.80 34.41
CA VAL A 358 63.20 3.38 34.69
C VAL A 358 61.92 3.18 35.50
N THR A 359 61.71 4.03 36.50
CA THR A 359 60.49 3.99 37.34
C THR A 359 59.24 4.38 36.56
N ALA A 360 59.33 5.36 35.65
CA ALA A 360 58.21 5.78 34.80
C ALA A 360 57.84 4.68 33.77
N LEU A 361 58.84 4.06 33.14
CA LEU A 361 58.62 2.92 32.22
C LEU A 361 58.01 1.72 32.94
N ALA A 362 58.44 1.43 34.18
CA ALA A 362 57.85 0.37 34.99
C ALA A 362 56.36 0.64 35.31
N ARG A 363 56.00 1.91 35.61
CA ARG A 363 54.61 2.32 35.82
C ARG A 363 53.75 2.17 34.55
N THR A 364 54.22 2.68 33.41
CA THR A 364 53.51 2.54 32.13
C THR A 364 53.38 1.08 31.73
N GLY A 365 54.43 0.26 31.93
CA GLY A 365 54.40 -1.18 31.68
C GLY A 365 53.43 -1.95 32.58
N ASN A 366 53.25 -1.55 33.84
CA ASN A 366 52.22 -2.10 34.72
C ASN A 366 50.82 -1.70 34.24
N ARG A 367 50.61 -0.42 33.90
CA ARG A 367 49.32 0.08 33.41
C ARG A 367 48.88 -0.59 32.10
N LEU A 368 49.80 -0.81 31.16
CA LEU A 368 49.55 -1.57 29.93
C LEU A 368 49.22 -3.04 30.20
N ARG A 369 49.84 -3.65 31.23
CA ARG A 369 49.50 -5.01 31.65
C ARG A 369 48.10 -5.08 32.28
N ASP A 370 47.74 -4.09 33.08
CA ASP A 370 46.39 -3.99 33.66
C ASP A 370 45.33 -3.81 32.57
N LEU A 371 45.54 -2.86 31.65
CA LEU A 371 44.67 -2.64 30.49
C LEU A 371 44.55 -3.88 29.60
N ARG A 372 45.68 -4.56 29.32
CA ARG A 372 45.67 -5.83 28.57
C ARG A 372 44.85 -6.88 29.30
N SER A 373 45.04 -7.04 30.61
CA SER A 373 44.29 -8.01 31.41
C SER A 373 42.79 -7.72 31.42
N GLU A 374 42.41 -6.44 31.35
CA GLU A 374 41.02 -6.00 31.28
C GLU A 374 40.42 -6.22 29.88
N TRP A 375 41.21 -6.04 28.81
CA TRP A 375 40.74 -6.21 27.43
C TRP A 375 40.73 -7.66 26.95
N GLU A 376 41.62 -8.51 27.47
CA GLU A 376 41.68 -9.95 27.22
C GLU A 376 40.61 -10.74 27.97
N ARG A 377 39.97 -10.14 28.99
CA ARG A 377 38.74 -10.70 29.54
C ARG A 377 37.71 -10.75 28.41
N PRO A 378 37.19 -11.94 28.06
CA PRO A 378 36.18 -12.04 27.03
C PRO A 378 35.02 -11.13 27.44
N PRO A 379 34.58 -10.19 26.58
CA PRO A 379 33.38 -9.43 26.88
C PRO A 379 32.27 -10.44 27.17
N HIS A 380 31.40 -10.16 28.14
CA HIS A 380 30.20 -10.95 28.34
C HIS A 380 29.53 -11.12 26.99
N LYS A 381 29.58 -12.34 26.42
CA LYS A 381 28.99 -12.62 25.12
C LYS A 381 27.51 -12.30 25.25
N PRO A 382 26.97 -11.25 24.59
CA PRO A 382 25.55 -11.21 24.35
C PRO A 382 25.24 -12.45 23.53
N VAL A 383 24.16 -13.13 23.86
CA VAL A 383 23.75 -14.42 23.28
C VAL A 383 24.01 -14.39 21.77
N THR A 384 24.94 -15.21 21.30
CA THR A 384 25.29 -15.31 19.88
C THR A 384 24.20 -16.16 19.22
N GLN A 385 23.01 -15.59 19.05
CA GLN A 385 21.99 -16.17 18.18
C GLN A 385 22.47 -16.01 16.73
N GLN A 386 23.19 -17.03 16.24
CA GLN A 386 23.60 -17.15 14.84
C GLN A 386 22.48 -17.68 13.93
N SER A 387 21.28 -17.96 14.47
CA SER A 387 20.14 -18.49 13.71
C SER A 387 18.81 -18.07 14.32
N MET A 388 17.89 -17.69 13.43
CA MET A 388 16.51 -17.21 13.64
C MET A 388 15.51 -18.29 14.11
N GLY A 389 15.96 -19.53 14.31
CA GLY A 389 15.08 -20.67 14.54
C GLY A 389 15.04 -21.13 16.00
N ALA A 390 14.47 -20.35 16.91
CA ALA A 390 14.01 -20.90 18.20
C ALA A 390 13.04 -19.93 18.89
N GLY A 391 11.76 -20.29 18.87
CA GLY A 391 10.73 -19.62 19.66
C GLY A 391 9.43 -19.48 18.91
N THR A 392 8.67 -20.57 18.78
CA THR A 392 7.21 -20.45 18.67
C THR A 392 6.73 -19.74 19.94
N VAL A 393 6.42 -18.46 19.82
CA VAL A 393 5.68 -17.76 20.86
C VAL A 393 4.21 -18.07 20.59
N GLU A 394 3.60 -18.89 21.44
CA GLU A 394 2.15 -18.88 21.59
C GLU A 394 1.76 -17.48 22.09
N LEU A 395 1.21 -16.66 21.19
CA LEU A 395 0.51 -15.44 21.55
C LEU A 395 -0.96 -15.83 21.74
N PHE A 396 -1.46 -15.62 22.96
CA PHE A 396 -2.86 -15.74 23.35
C PHE A 396 -3.81 -14.93 22.45
#